data_AF-A0AB37MQ19-F1
#
_entry.id   AF-A0AB37MQ19-F1
#
_cell.length_a   1.000
_cell.length_b   1.000
_cell.length_c   1.000
_cell.angle_alpha   90.00
_cell.angle_beta   90.00
_cell.angle_gamma   90.00
#
_symmetry.space_group_name_H-M   'P 1'
#
loop_
_entity.id
_entity.type
_entity.pdbx_description
1 polymer ?
#
loop_
_entity_poly.entity_id
_entity_poly.type
_entity_poly.pdbx_seq_one_letter_code
_entity_poly.pdbx_strand_id
1 'polypeptide(L)'
;MTDSNFQIIAVDNDSRELDKIRKAFDLLKTPCLPILYNEGDNIDEKYSNIRIAFFDINLGGLGNPADPLLCNIIASALKEILDKNNGPYALIFWSLHISKLPIIKKYIEEREKDDIPSPLVIDTINKALINNVDELT
;
A
#
# COMPACT_ATOMS: atom_id res chain seq x y z
N MET A 1 5.48 14.83 14.97
CA MET A 1 4.08 14.39 14.90
C MET A 1 3.29 15.49 14.22
N THR A 2 3.34 15.52 12.90
CA THR A 2 2.31 16.18 12.13
C THR A 2 1.01 15.41 12.36
N ASP A 3 0.04 16.04 13.01
CA ASP A 3 -1.34 15.56 13.11
C ASP A 3 -1.99 15.55 11.72
N SER A 4 -1.54 14.64 10.88
CA SER A 4 -2.24 14.29 9.66
C SER A 4 -3.48 13.52 10.09
N ASN A 5 -4.67 14.13 9.96
CA ASN A 5 -5.97 13.49 10.23
C ASN A 5 -6.33 12.39 9.20
N PHE A 6 -5.40 12.02 8.31
CA PHE A 6 -5.65 11.00 7.31
C PHE A 6 -5.71 9.61 7.96
N GLN A 7 -6.80 8.91 7.71
CA GLN A 7 -6.97 7.50 8.08
C GLN A 7 -6.79 6.57 6.89
N ILE A 8 -6.64 7.13 5.69
CA ILE A 8 -6.47 6.40 4.42
C ILE A 8 -5.20 6.90 3.75
N ILE A 9 -4.30 5.98 3.41
CA ILE A 9 -3.11 6.28 2.62
C ILE A 9 -3.11 5.48 1.33
N ALA A 10 -2.48 6.02 0.30
CA ALA A 10 -2.15 5.32 -0.93
C ALA A 10 -0.65 5.45 -1.19
N VAL A 11 0.01 4.33 -1.42
CA VAL A 11 1.46 4.22 -1.60
C VAL A 11 1.73 3.54 -2.94
N ASP A 12 2.44 4.22 -3.83
CA ASP A 12 2.81 3.74 -5.16
C ASP A 12 4.06 4.51 -5.60
N ASN A 13 4.85 3.95 -6.51
CA ASN A 13 6.01 4.61 -7.09
C ASN A 13 5.65 5.41 -8.37
N ASP A 14 4.42 5.27 -8.88
CA ASP A 14 3.90 6.05 -9.98
C ASP A 14 2.85 7.07 -9.50
N SER A 15 3.16 8.36 -9.67
CA SER A 15 2.27 9.45 -9.28
C SER A 15 0.91 9.43 -10.00
N ARG A 16 0.84 8.86 -11.21
CA ARG A 16 -0.41 8.73 -11.97
C ARG A 16 -1.31 7.66 -11.36
N GLU A 17 -0.73 6.57 -10.86
CA GLU A 17 -1.48 5.51 -10.17
C GLU A 17 -1.99 6.00 -8.80
N LEU A 18 -1.17 6.76 -8.05
CA LEU A 18 -1.62 7.44 -6.84
C LEU A 18 -2.82 8.36 -7.11
N ASP A 19 -2.75 9.14 -8.17
CA ASP A 19 -3.81 10.07 -8.53
C ASP A 19 -5.14 9.36 -8.84
N LYS A 20 -5.11 8.13 -9.38
CA LYS A 20 -6.32 7.33 -9.61
C LYS A 20 -7.01 7.00 -8.27
N ILE A 21 -6.25 6.50 -7.29
CA ILE A 21 -6.78 6.16 -5.97
C ILE A 21 -7.27 7.42 -5.26
N ARG A 22 -6.46 8.48 -5.26
CA ARG A 22 -6.81 9.77 -4.65
C ARG A 22 -8.09 10.35 -5.22
N LYS A 23 -8.23 10.40 -6.55
CA LYS A 23 -9.45 10.88 -7.22
C LYS A 23 -10.68 10.06 -6.88
N ALA A 24 -10.56 8.74 -6.75
CA ALA A 24 -11.68 7.89 -6.34
C ALA A 24 -12.20 8.28 -4.94
N PHE A 25 -11.30 8.57 -4.00
CA PHE A 25 -11.68 9.05 -2.67
C PHE A 25 -12.16 10.50 -2.64
N ASP A 26 -11.58 11.38 -3.47
CA ASP A 26 -12.05 12.77 -3.64
C ASP A 26 -13.51 12.81 -4.09
N LEU A 27 -13.91 11.94 -5.04
CA LEU A 27 -15.30 11.82 -5.52
C LEU A 27 -16.26 11.41 -4.39
N LEU A 28 -15.77 10.64 -3.42
CA LEU A 28 -16.52 10.23 -2.23
C LEU A 28 -16.43 11.26 -1.09
N LYS A 29 -15.72 12.38 -1.27
CA LYS A 29 -15.42 13.39 -0.25
C LYS A 29 -14.72 12.81 0.98
N THR A 30 -13.90 11.80 0.77
CA THR A 30 -13.12 11.13 1.82
C THR A 30 -11.64 11.48 1.65
N PRO A 31 -10.95 12.00 2.68
CA PRO A 31 -9.53 12.30 2.58
C PRO A 31 -8.68 11.03 2.42
N CYS A 32 -7.84 11.00 1.37
CA CYS A 32 -6.81 9.99 1.16
C CYS A 32 -5.46 10.70 0.96
N LEU A 33 -4.44 10.29 1.72
CA LEU A 33 -3.09 10.82 1.59
C LEU A 33 -2.30 10.01 0.55
N PRO A 34 -1.96 10.59 -0.61
CA PRO A 34 -1.04 9.97 -1.55
C PRO A 34 0.41 10.08 -1.03
N ILE A 35 1.15 8.99 -1.10
CA ILE A 35 2.57 8.90 -0.72
C ILE A 35 3.32 8.31 -1.92
N LEU A 36 4.10 9.16 -2.60
CA LEU A 36 5.00 8.71 -3.65
C LEU A 36 6.21 8.07 -3.00
N TYR A 37 6.40 6.77 -3.23
CA TYR A 37 7.42 5.98 -2.55
C TYR A 37 8.11 5.02 -3.50
N ASN A 38 9.44 5.06 -3.51
CA ASN A 38 10.32 4.09 -4.16
C ASN A 38 11.05 3.26 -3.11
N GLU A 39 11.48 2.06 -3.49
CA GLU A 39 12.36 1.25 -2.65
C GLU A 39 13.60 2.04 -2.23
N GLY A 40 13.81 2.13 -0.90
CA GLY A 40 14.95 2.82 -0.31
C GLY A 40 14.70 4.29 0.05
N ASP A 41 13.53 4.84 -0.29
CA ASP A 41 13.12 6.16 0.20
C ASP A 41 13.01 6.15 1.73
N ASN A 42 13.37 7.28 2.34
CA ASN A 42 13.24 7.51 3.77
C ASN A 42 12.07 8.44 4.04
N ILE A 43 11.21 8.07 4.99
CA ILE A 43 10.06 8.88 5.39
C ILE A 43 10.37 9.51 6.75
N ASP A 44 10.50 10.84 6.76
CA ASP A 44 10.89 11.62 7.95
C ASP A 44 9.99 11.36 9.17
N GLU A 45 8.68 11.25 8.95
CA GLU A 45 7.70 10.93 9.99
C GLU A 45 6.76 9.79 9.55
N LYS A 46 6.77 8.70 10.32
CA LYS A 46 5.88 7.56 10.11
C LYS A 46 4.43 7.91 10.42
N TYR A 47 3.51 7.32 9.68
CA TYR A 47 2.09 7.58 9.83
C TYR A 47 1.45 6.66 10.87
N SER A 48 0.66 7.25 11.75
CA SER A 48 -0.15 6.55 12.76
C SER A 48 -1.64 6.80 12.52
N ASN A 49 -2.51 6.03 13.20
CA ASN A 49 -3.97 6.10 13.06
C ASN A 49 -4.51 5.77 11.66
N ILE A 50 -3.71 5.10 10.83
CA ILE A 50 -4.13 4.61 9.51
C ILE A 50 -5.08 3.42 9.70
N ARG A 51 -6.20 3.44 8.99
CA ARG A 51 -7.25 2.41 9.00
C ARG A 51 -7.37 1.67 7.68
N ILE A 52 -6.98 2.30 6.58
CA ILE A 52 -6.89 1.67 5.26
C ILE A 52 -5.59 2.11 4.59
N ALA A 53 -4.79 1.15 4.15
CA ALA A 53 -3.53 1.40 3.45
C ALA A 53 -3.57 0.73 2.08
N PHE A 54 -3.58 1.52 1.02
CA PHE A 54 -3.40 1.03 -0.34
C PHE A 54 -1.92 1.00 -0.67
N PHE A 55 -1.41 -0.15 -1.10
CA PHE A 55 -0.01 -0.32 -1.48
C PHE A 55 0.09 -0.92 -2.88
N ASP A 56 0.90 -0.36 -3.74
CA ASP A 56 1.34 -1.07 -4.93
C ASP A 56 2.27 -2.23 -4.54
N ILE A 57 2.23 -3.29 -5.35
CA ILE A 57 3.14 -4.44 -5.15
C ILE A 57 4.50 -4.17 -5.78
N ASN A 58 4.59 -3.33 -6.81
CA ASN A 58 5.81 -3.07 -7.57
C ASN A 58 6.54 -1.78 -7.16
N LEU A 59 6.71 -1.57 -5.84
CA LEU A 59 7.37 -0.36 -5.31
C LEU A 59 8.84 -0.23 -5.73
N GLY A 60 9.53 -1.32 -6.07
CA GLY A 60 10.90 -1.29 -6.59
C GLY A 60 11.02 -0.99 -8.09
N GLY A 61 9.90 -0.91 -8.83
CA GLY A 61 9.91 -0.80 -10.30
C GLY A 61 10.49 -2.03 -11.01
N LEU A 62 10.74 -3.10 -10.27
CA LEU A 62 11.33 -4.35 -10.73
C LEU A 62 10.21 -5.20 -11.33
N GLY A 63 9.96 -5.11 -12.64
CA GLY A 63 8.82 -5.72 -13.34
C GLY A 63 8.18 -6.97 -12.68
N ASN A 64 8.90 -8.10 -12.59
CA ASN A 64 8.42 -9.28 -11.86
C ASN A 64 9.58 -9.87 -11.02
N PRO A 65 9.83 -9.37 -9.81
CA PRO A 65 10.94 -9.82 -9.00
C PRO A 65 10.66 -11.21 -8.42
N ALA A 66 11.73 -11.90 -8.01
CA ALA A 66 11.61 -13.13 -7.25
C ALA A 66 10.86 -12.88 -5.92
N ASP A 67 10.07 -13.86 -5.48
CA ASP A 67 9.18 -13.70 -4.33
C ASP A 67 9.88 -13.22 -3.03
N PRO A 68 11.07 -13.72 -2.65
CA PRO A 68 11.74 -13.23 -1.45
C PRO A 68 12.12 -11.75 -1.51
N LEU A 69 12.58 -11.29 -2.68
CA LEU A 69 12.93 -9.88 -2.88
C LEU A 69 11.67 -9.01 -2.80
N LEU A 70 10.60 -9.44 -3.48
CA LEU A 70 9.31 -8.75 -3.44
C LEU A 70 8.79 -8.59 -2.01
N CYS A 71 8.76 -9.67 -1.24
CA CYS A 71 8.31 -9.64 0.14
C CYS A 71 9.14 -8.70 1.02
N ASN A 72 10.47 -8.70 0.84
CA ASN A 72 11.37 -7.80 1.58
C ASN A 72 11.13 -6.32 1.25
N ILE A 73 10.85 -5.99 -0.02
CA ILE A 73 10.53 -4.62 -0.46
C ILE A 73 9.24 -4.16 0.23
N ILE A 74 8.18 -4.98 0.17
CA ILE A 74 6.88 -4.64 0.77
C ILE A 74 6.98 -4.52 2.28
N ALA A 75 7.69 -5.44 2.95
CA ALA A 75 7.89 -5.39 4.39
C ALA A 75 8.68 -4.12 4.80
N SER A 76 9.75 -3.78 4.07
CA SER A 76 10.52 -2.57 4.30
C SER A 76 9.66 -1.32 4.14
N ALA A 77 8.87 -1.23 3.06
CA ALA A 77 7.98 -0.11 2.82
C ALA A 77 6.93 0.05 3.92
N LEU A 78 6.30 -1.04 4.37
CA LEU A 78 5.33 -1.01 5.48
C LEU A 78 5.99 -0.53 6.77
N LYS A 79 7.18 -1.02 7.10
CA LYS A 79 7.93 -0.60 8.30
C LYS A 79 8.39 0.84 8.21
N GLU A 80 8.72 1.33 7.02
CA GLU A 80 9.18 2.70 6.80
C GLU A 80 8.03 3.70 6.90
N ILE A 81 6.88 3.36 6.33
CA ILE A 81 5.74 4.27 6.21
C ILE A 81 4.85 4.26 7.46
N LEU A 82 4.59 3.10 8.05
CA LEU A 82 3.65 2.99 9.18
C LEU A 82 4.39 2.98 10.51
N ASP A 83 3.85 3.70 11.50
CA ASP A 83 4.33 3.59 12.88
C ASP A 83 4.12 2.16 13.38
N LYS A 84 5.07 1.63 14.15
CA LYS A 84 5.02 0.25 14.68
C LYS A 84 3.77 -0.03 15.53
N ASN A 85 3.19 1.00 16.14
CA ASN A 85 1.98 0.90 16.96
C ASN A 85 0.72 1.23 16.16
N ASN A 86 0.81 1.38 14.84
CA ASN A 86 -0.34 1.58 13.98
C ASN A 86 -1.26 0.34 14.02
N GLY A 87 -2.56 0.57 13.86
CA GLY A 87 -3.53 -0.49 13.70
C GLY A 87 -4.65 -0.48 14.74
N PRO A 88 -5.62 -1.41 14.60
CA PRO A 88 -5.81 -2.28 13.44
C PRO A 88 -6.11 -1.48 12.16
N TYR A 89 -5.78 -2.05 11.00
CA TYR A 89 -6.03 -1.46 9.67
C TYR A 89 -6.25 -2.53 8.60
N ALA A 90 -6.80 -2.12 7.46
CA ALA A 90 -6.87 -2.92 6.24
C ALA A 90 -5.68 -2.61 5.33
N LEU A 91 -4.95 -3.64 4.91
CA LEU A 91 -3.91 -3.55 3.89
C LEU A 91 -4.47 -4.03 2.55
N ILE A 92 -4.57 -3.13 1.58
CA ILE A 92 -5.13 -3.40 0.26
C ILE A 92 -4.05 -3.23 -0.80
N PHE A 93 -3.68 -4.31 -1.47
CA PHE A 93 -2.73 -4.23 -2.56
C PHE A 93 -3.40 -3.79 -3.87
N TRP A 94 -3.00 -2.66 -4.42
CA TRP A 94 -3.43 -2.18 -5.72
C TRP A 94 -2.46 -2.73 -6.78
N SER A 95 -2.80 -3.80 -7.52
CA SER A 95 -1.81 -4.47 -8.38
C SER A 95 -2.36 -5.17 -9.61
N LEU A 96 -1.50 -5.35 -10.63
CA LEU A 96 -1.68 -6.28 -11.75
C LEU A 96 -1.20 -7.70 -11.41
N HIS A 97 -0.40 -7.87 -10.35
CA HIS A 97 0.26 -9.13 -9.98
C HIS A 97 -0.42 -9.84 -8.82
N ILE A 98 -1.73 -10.05 -8.91
CA ILE A 98 -2.54 -10.67 -7.83
C ILE A 98 -2.04 -12.04 -7.41
N SER A 99 -1.45 -12.80 -8.33
CA SER A 99 -0.86 -14.11 -8.03
C SER A 99 0.22 -14.07 -6.96
N LYS A 100 0.82 -12.89 -6.69
CA LYS A 100 1.82 -12.67 -5.63
C LYS A 100 1.20 -12.43 -4.25
N LEU A 101 -0.10 -12.14 -4.15
CA LEU A 101 -0.76 -11.86 -2.88
C LEU A 101 -0.60 -12.99 -1.84
N PRO A 102 -0.79 -14.29 -2.18
CA PRO A 102 -0.71 -15.36 -1.19
C PRO A 102 0.67 -15.46 -0.52
N ILE A 103 1.75 -15.24 -1.28
CA ILE A 103 3.11 -15.31 -0.74
C ILE A 103 3.45 -14.09 0.11
N ILE A 104 3.00 -12.90 -0.27
CA ILE A 104 3.16 -11.67 0.53
C ILE A 104 2.40 -11.79 1.83
N LYS A 105 1.13 -12.21 1.78
CA LYS A 105 0.29 -12.42 2.96
C LYS A 105 0.94 -13.39 3.95
N LYS A 106 1.38 -14.55 3.46
CA LYS A 106 2.10 -15.54 4.27
C LYS A 106 3.37 -14.96 4.89
N TYR A 107 4.13 -14.19 4.12
CA TYR A 107 5.35 -13.56 4.61
C TYR A 107 5.09 -12.59 5.76
N ILE A 108 4.08 -11.71 5.63
CA ILE A 108 3.70 -10.75 6.67
C ILE A 108 3.22 -11.49 7.94
N GLU A 109 2.34 -12.48 7.78
CA GLU A 109 1.72 -13.21 8.90
C GLU A 109 2.69 -14.13 9.66
N GLU A 110 3.65 -14.76 8.97
CA GLU A 110 4.56 -15.74 9.57
C GLU A 110 5.91 -15.17 9.99
N ARG A 111 6.46 -14.20 9.24
CA ARG A 111 7.83 -13.70 9.48
C ARG A 111 7.89 -12.31 10.08
N GLU A 112 6.95 -11.45 9.72
CA GLU A 112 7.00 -10.02 10.07
C GLU A 112 5.94 -9.61 11.10
N LYS A 113 5.20 -10.58 11.66
CA LYS A 113 4.03 -10.31 12.51
C LYS A 113 4.31 -9.38 13.70
N ASP A 114 5.55 -9.39 14.20
CA ASP A 114 5.99 -8.66 15.38
C ASP A 114 6.61 -7.29 15.02
N ASP A 115 6.96 -7.08 13.75
CA ASP A 115 7.63 -5.87 13.27
C ASP A 115 6.76 -5.00 12.36
N ILE A 116 5.81 -5.61 11.66
CA ILE A 116 4.81 -4.90 10.86
C ILE A 116 3.55 -4.73 11.72
N PRO A 117 3.00 -3.51 11.80
CA PRO A 117 1.78 -3.28 12.56
C PRO A 117 0.68 -4.19 12.02
N SER A 118 -0.10 -4.83 12.89
CA SER A 118 -0.95 -5.95 12.49
C SER A 118 -2.12 -5.51 11.59
N PRO A 119 -2.12 -5.89 10.29
CA PRO A 119 -3.29 -5.69 9.45
C PRO A 119 -4.38 -6.68 9.87
N LEU A 120 -5.61 -6.20 10.01
CA LEU A 120 -6.78 -7.03 10.28
C LEU A 120 -7.20 -7.83 9.04
N VAL A 121 -7.01 -7.22 7.87
CA VAL A 121 -7.29 -7.83 6.58
C VAL A 121 -6.18 -7.46 5.60
N ILE A 122 -5.77 -8.44 4.80
CA ILE A 122 -4.86 -8.27 3.68
C ILE A 122 -5.61 -8.75 2.44
N ASP A 123 -5.85 -7.85 1.49
CA ASP A 123 -6.58 -8.14 0.25
C ASP A 123 -5.98 -7.37 -0.93
N THR A 124 -6.56 -7.48 -2.12
CA THR A 124 -6.09 -6.80 -3.33
C THR A 124 -7.22 -6.25 -4.19
N ILE A 125 -6.94 -5.14 -4.86
CA ILE A 125 -7.72 -4.64 -5.98
C ILE A 125 -6.92 -4.85 -7.27
N ASN A 126 -7.55 -5.52 -8.23
CA ASN A 126 -6.96 -5.77 -9.54
C ASN A 126 -7.00 -4.52 -10.42
N LYS A 127 -5.83 -3.93 -10.74
CA LYS A 127 -5.77 -2.77 -11.65
C LYS A 127 -6.35 -3.08 -13.04
N ALA A 128 -6.26 -4.33 -13.50
CA ALA A 128 -6.77 -4.74 -14.80
C ALA A 128 -8.30 -4.61 -14.92
N LEU A 129 -9.03 -4.61 -13.80
CA LEU A 129 -10.48 -4.42 -13.81
C LEU A 129 -10.89 -2.95 -13.97
N ILE A 130 -9.97 -2.02 -13.71
CA ILE A 130 -10.27 -0.59 -13.63
C ILE A 130 -9.82 0.17 -14.87
N ASN A 131 -8.79 -0.29 -15.58
CA ASN A 131 -8.41 0.27 -16.88
C ASN A 131 -9.46 0.08 -17.98
N ASN A 132 -10.54 -0.69 -17.74
CA ASN A 132 -11.71 -0.78 -18.62
C ASN A 132 -12.81 0.25 -18.27
N VAL A 133 -12.62 1.08 -17.25
CA VAL A 133 -13.63 2.05 -16.77
C VAL A 133 -13.54 3.39 -17.49
N ASP A 134 -12.45 3.67 -18.21
CA ASP A 134 -12.33 4.85 -19.10
C ASP A 134 -13.29 4.78 -20.31
N GLU A 135 -14.00 3.66 -20.52
CA GLU A 135 -15.09 3.52 -21.50
C GLU A 135 -16.50 3.84 -20.91
N LEU A 136 -16.60 4.15 -19.61
CA LEU A 136 -17.88 4.35 -18.91
C LEU A 136 -18.18 5.82 -18.56
N THR A 137 -17.47 6.78 -19.16
CA THR A 137 -17.80 8.22 -19.11
C THR A 137 -18.10 8.78 -20.47
#